data_AF-A0AAJ4D5A1-F1
#
_entry.id   AF-A0AAJ4D5A1-F1
#
_cell.length_a   1.000
_cell.length_b   1.000
_cell.length_c   1.000
_cell.angle_alpha   90.00
_cell.angle_beta   90.00
_cell.angle_gamma   90.00
#
_symmetry.space_group_name_H-M   'P 1'
#
loop_
_entity.id
_entity.type
_entity.pdbx_description
1 polymer ?
#
loop_
_entity_poly.entity_id
_entity_poly.type
_entity_poly.pdbx_seq_one_letter_code
_entity_poly.pdbx_strand_id
1 'polypeptide(L)'
;MKHMKTKAKKSNQSLFEKGFYIEDGMYSSESKIHTEEQLRAALLEHAEKYSNREYEGWDHDDYTQENIQEFNNKWEEKTKNLRQGTMDDLIKYIKDQKINLTTVHPDELSYEDYEKENNSKFIEVDQLRSVGKARETF
;
A
#
# COMPACT_ATOMS: atom_id res chain seq x y z
N MET A 1 -30.07 -19.70 23.95
CA MET A 1 -28.75 -19.50 23.32
C MET A 1 -28.75 -18.16 22.62
N LYS A 2 -27.94 -17.19 23.06
CA LYS A 2 -27.83 -15.87 22.43
C LYS A 2 -26.90 -15.99 21.22
N HIS A 3 -27.40 -15.70 20.02
CA HIS A 3 -26.54 -15.57 18.84
C HIS A 3 -25.72 -14.29 18.95
N MET A 4 -24.43 -14.41 19.31
CA MET A 4 -23.46 -13.35 19.04
C MET A 4 -23.23 -13.30 17.54
N LYS A 5 -23.92 -12.38 16.86
CA LYS A 5 -23.52 -11.91 15.53
C LYS A 5 -22.30 -11.03 15.73
N THR A 6 -21.10 -11.60 15.63
CA THR A 6 -19.88 -10.81 15.40
C THR A 6 -19.98 -10.21 14.00
N LYS A 7 -20.58 -9.02 13.89
CA LYS A 7 -20.42 -8.20 12.69
C LYS A 7 -18.95 -7.81 12.62
N ALA A 8 -18.22 -8.38 11.66
CA ALA A 8 -16.94 -7.85 11.23
C ALA A 8 -17.14 -6.36 10.92
N LYS A 9 -16.46 -5.50 11.68
CA LYS A 9 -16.52 -4.06 11.52
C LYS A 9 -15.71 -3.73 10.26
N LYS A 10 -16.27 -3.95 9.07
CA LYS A 10 -15.75 -3.41 7.81
C LYS A 10 -15.80 -1.90 7.93
N SER A 11 -14.70 -1.34 8.40
CA SER A 11 -14.54 0.08 8.62
C SER A 11 -14.34 0.74 7.25
N ASN A 12 -15.45 1.04 6.55
CA ASN A 12 -15.48 1.96 5.40
C ASN A 12 -15.23 3.42 5.84
N GLN A 13 -14.33 3.61 6.78
CA GLN A 13 -14.00 4.92 7.29
C GLN A 13 -12.93 5.53 6.38
N SER A 14 -13.11 6.80 6.09
CA SER A 14 -12.16 7.55 5.29
C SER A 14 -10.82 7.65 6.03
N LEU A 15 -9.75 7.19 5.38
CA LEU A 15 -8.35 7.34 5.80
C LEU A 15 -7.85 8.76 5.59
N PHE A 16 -8.43 9.47 4.63
CA PHE A 16 -8.06 10.85 4.31
C PHE A 16 -9.24 11.50 3.62
N GLU A 17 -9.76 12.59 4.19
CA GLU A 17 -11.02 13.19 3.73
C GLU A 17 -10.97 13.60 2.24
N LYS A 18 -9.82 14.08 1.78
CA LYS A 18 -9.58 14.46 0.38
C LYS A 18 -9.20 13.28 -0.53
N GLY A 19 -8.98 12.10 0.05
CA GLY A 19 -8.39 10.94 -0.61
C GLY A 19 -6.95 11.17 -1.08
N PHE A 20 -6.32 10.11 -1.59
CA PHE A 20 -4.97 10.13 -2.16
C PHE A 20 -4.79 9.09 -3.25
N TYR A 21 -3.70 9.16 -4.00
CA TYR A 21 -3.27 8.17 -4.97
C TYR A 21 -1.95 7.54 -4.49
N ILE A 22 -1.63 6.34 -4.97
CA ILE A 22 -0.29 5.77 -4.85
C ILE A 22 0.45 5.88 -6.18
N GLU A 23 1.76 6.16 -6.09
CA GLU A 23 2.64 6.35 -7.24
C GLU A 23 4.10 5.98 -6.88
N ASP A 24 4.75 5.15 -7.68
CA ASP A 24 6.17 4.77 -7.46
C ASP A 24 7.02 4.75 -8.75
N GLY A 25 6.49 5.27 -9.86
CA GLY A 25 7.11 5.23 -11.19
C GLY A 25 6.91 3.92 -11.93
N MET A 26 6.49 2.85 -11.25
CA MET A 26 6.12 1.56 -11.87
C MET A 26 4.61 1.35 -11.90
N TYR A 27 3.92 1.90 -10.89
CA TYR A 27 2.50 1.78 -10.69
C TYR A 27 1.91 3.07 -10.15
N SER A 28 0.90 3.55 -10.86
CA SER A 28 -0.05 4.56 -10.40
C SER A 28 -1.37 3.89 -10.08
N SER A 29 -2.02 4.28 -8.97
CA SER A 29 -3.44 3.98 -8.82
C SER A 29 -4.28 4.89 -9.70
N GLU A 30 -5.12 4.30 -10.56
CA GLU A 30 -6.09 5.04 -11.39
C GLU A 30 -7.19 5.72 -10.55
N SER A 31 -7.54 5.10 -9.43
CA SER A 31 -8.64 5.56 -8.56
C SER A 31 -8.13 6.16 -7.27
N LYS A 32 -8.77 7.25 -6.86
CA LYS A 32 -8.46 7.92 -5.61
C LYS A 32 -8.87 7.06 -4.42
N ILE A 33 -7.92 6.77 -3.57
CA ILE A 33 -8.05 5.96 -2.35
C ILE A 33 -8.59 6.84 -1.23
N HIS A 34 -9.69 6.39 -0.64
CA HIS A 34 -10.31 7.04 0.50
C HIS A 34 -10.37 6.11 1.71
N THR A 35 -10.40 4.79 1.53
CA THR A 35 -10.58 3.83 2.64
C THR A 35 -9.41 2.85 2.75
N GLU A 36 -9.32 2.17 3.90
CA GLU A 36 -8.34 1.12 4.11
C GLU A 36 -8.53 -0.06 3.15
N GLU A 37 -9.77 -0.43 2.84
CA GLU A 37 -10.06 -1.51 1.88
C GLU A 37 -9.53 -1.15 0.49
N GLN A 38 -9.69 0.11 0.06
CA GLN A 38 -9.12 0.61 -1.19
C GLN A 38 -7.60 0.65 -1.16
N LEU A 39 -7.01 1.07 -0.03
CA LEU A 39 -5.55 1.06 0.14
C LEU A 39 -4.99 -0.36 0.03
N ARG A 40 -5.61 -1.33 0.71
CA ARG A 40 -5.19 -2.73 0.64
C ARG A 40 -5.28 -3.28 -0.78
N ALA A 41 -6.37 -3.00 -1.49
CA ALA A 41 -6.52 -3.42 -2.88
C ALA A 41 -5.41 -2.84 -3.77
N ALA A 42 -5.17 -1.52 -3.67
CA ALA A 42 -4.14 -0.85 -4.46
C ALA A 42 -2.72 -1.38 -4.14
N LEU A 43 -2.40 -1.62 -2.86
CA LEU A 43 -1.10 -2.17 -2.47
C LEU A 43 -0.94 -3.64 -2.89
N LEU A 44 -2.03 -4.42 -2.98
CA LEU A 44 -1.97 -5.79 -3.49
C LEU A 44 -1.72 -5.82 -5.01
N GLU A 45 -2.38 -4.96 -5.77
CA GLU A 45 -2.13 -4.80 -7.21
C GLU A 45 -0.69 -4.36 -7.47
N HIS A 46 -0.19 -3.41 -6.69
CA HIS A 46 1.21 -3.00 -6.71
C HIS A 46 2.15 -4.19 -6.40
N ALA A 47 1.87 -4.94 -5.32
CA ALA A 47 2.70 -6.08 -4.91
C ALA A 47 2.80 -7.17 -5.98
N GLU A 48 1.71 -7.47 -6.68
CA GLU A 48 1.68 -8.44 -7.78
C GLU A 48 2.54 -7.99 -8.97
N LYS A 49 2.42 -6.72 -9.39
CA LYS A 49 3.27 -6.16 -10.45
C LYS A 49 4.74 -6.18 -10.08
N TYR A 50 5.05 -5.80 -8.85
CA TYR A 50 6.43 -5.76 -8.36
C TYR A 50 7.01 -7.18 -8.22
N SER A 51 6.24 -8.17 -7.74
CA SER A 51 6.69 -9.56 -7.67
C SER A 51 6.99 -10.13 -9.05
N ASN A 52 6.14 -9.87 -10.04
CA ASN A 52 6.37 -10.35 -11.40
C ASN A 52 7.67 -9.75 -11.97
N ARG A 53 7.90 -8.44 -11.77
CA ARG A 53 9.14 -7.80 -12.19
C ARG A 53 10.38 -8.36 -11.49
N GLU A 54 10.33 -8.59 -10.17
CA GLU A 54 11.46 -9.21 -9.47
C GLU A 54 11.75 -10.61 -10.01
N TYR A 55 10.71 -11.43 -10.19
CA TYR A 55 10.85 -12.80 -10.69
C TYR A 55 11.38 -12.86 -12.13
N GLU A 56 10.89 -11.99 -13.01
CA GLU A 56 11.33 -11.91 -14.42
C GLU A 56 12.70 -11.27 -14.58
N GLY A 57 13.16 -10.50 -13.59
CA GLY A 57 14.45 -9.83 -13.58
C GLY A 57 15.61 -10.70 -13.10
N TRP A 58 15.36 -11.98 -12.78
CA TRP A 58 16.38 -12.93 -12.33
C TRP A 58 17.30 -13.35 -13.47
N ASP A 59 18.57 -13.59 -13.15
CA ASP A 59 19.48 -14.24 -14.08
C ASP A 59 19.07 -15.70 -14.27
N HIS A 60 19.47 -16.31 -15.39
CA HIS A 60 19.07 -17.68 -15.71
C HIS A 60 19.44 -18.68 -14.61
N ASP A 61 20.60 -18.49 -13.98
CA ASP A 61 21.13 -19.36 -12.92
C ASP A 61 20.39 -19.20 -11.59
N ASP A 62 19.63 -18.12 -11.40
CA ASP A 62 18.85 -17.86 -10.18
C ASP A 62 17.52 -18.63 -10.17
N TYR A 63 17.07 -19.17 -11.30
CA TYR A 63 15.85 -19.99 -11.40
C TYR A 63 16.03 -21.42 -10.85
N THR A 64 16.57 -21.53 -9.65
CA THR A 64 16.64 -22.78 -8.91
C THR A 64 15.36 -23.02 -8.12
N GLN A 65 15.02 -24.29 -7.85
CA GLN A 65 13.84 -24.62 -7.06
C GLN A 65 13.88 -24.02 -5.65
N GLU A 66 15.08 -23.93 -5.04
CA GLU A 66 15.27 -23.34 -3.71
C GLU A 66 14.96 -21.84 -3.72
N ASN A 67 15.53 -21.09 -4.67
CA ASN A 67 15.28 -19.66 -4.83
C ASN A 67 13.79 -19.38 -5.11
N ILE A 68 13.18 -20.14 -6.01
CA ILE A 68 11.75 -20.02 -6.33
C ILE A 68 10.90 -20.24 -5.08
N GLN A 69 11.23 -21.25 -4.26
CA GLN A 69 10.49 -21.52 -3.02
C GLN A 69 10.65 -20.40 -2.00
N GLU A 70 11.87 -19.89 -1.80
CA GLU A 70 12.14 -18.77 -0.88
C GLU A 70 11.39 -17.51 -1.33
N PHE A 71 11.44 -17.20 -2.62
CA PHE A 71 10.72 -16.10 -3.22
C PHE A 71 9.21 -16.21 -2.99
N ASN A 72 8.63 -17.38 -3.30
CA ASN A 72 7.20 -17.60 -3.11
C ASN A 72 6.77 -17.46 -1.65
N ASN A 73 7.56 -17.99 -0.70
CA ASN A 73 7.29 -17.87 0.73
C ASN A 73 7.32 -16.39 1.17
N LYS A 74 8.33 -15.63 0.72
CA LYS A 74 8.46 -14.20 1.01
C LYS A 74 7.26 -13.41 0.49
N TRP A 75 6.81 -13.70 -0.73
CA TRP A 75 5.66 -13.02 -1.33
C TRP A 75 4.32 -13.43 -0.74
N GLU A 76 4.15 -14.69 -0.35
CA GLU A 76 2.97 -15.16 0.38
C GLU A 76 2.84 -14.41 1.73
N GLU A 77 3.94 -14.27 2.47
CA GLU A 77 3.94 -13.51 3.73
C GLU A 77 3.60 -12.03 3.48
N LYS A 78 4.24 -11.40 2.48
CA LYS A 78 4.02 -9.99 2.14
C LYS A 78 2.56 -9.73 1.77
N THR A 79 1.99 -10.56 0.89
CA THR A 79 0.59 -10.44 0.46
C THR A 79 -0.40 -10.76 1.58
N LYS A 80 -0.09 -11.70 2.48
CA LYS A 80 -0.89 -11.96 3.68
C LYS A 80 -0.96 -10.74 4.59
N ASN A 81 0.18 -10.08 4.84
CA ASN A 81 0.24 -8.86 5.65
C ASN A 81 -0.54 -7.71 5.01
N LEU A 82 -0.49 -7.57 3.69
CA LEU A 82 -1.31 -6.57 2.98
C LEU A 82 -2.82 -6.87 3.07
N ARG A 83 -3.22 -8.14 2.99
CA ARG A 83 -4.65 -8.53 3.07
C ARG A 83 -5.22 -8.40 4.49
N GLN A 84 -4.46 -8.79 5.50
CA GLN A 84 -4.99 -9.07 6.84
C GLN A 84 -4.21 -8.41 7.99
N GLY A 85 -3.03 -7.83 7.70
CA GLY A 85 -2.20 -7.16 8.69
C GLY A 85 -2.82 -5.86 9.17
N THR A 86 -2.09 -5.13 10.02
CA THR A 86 -2.47 -3.84 10.59
C THR A 86 -2.21 -2.68 9.61
N MET A 87 -2.67 -1.47 9.95
CA MET A 87 -2.27 -0.26 9.22
C MET A 87 -0.75 -0.06 9.24
N ASP A 88 -0.07 -0.45 10.33
CA ASP A 88 1.39 -0.36 10.42
C ASP A 88 2.09 -1.28 9.43
N ASP A 89 1.51 -2.45 9.12
CA ASP A 89 2.02 -3.34 8.08
C ASP A 89 1.88 -2.71 6.68
N LEU A 90 0.78 -2.00 6.41
CA LEU A 90 0.58 -1.27 5.16
C LEU A 90 1.59 -0.11 5.03
N ILE A 91 1.76 0.67 6.10
CA ILE A 91 2.73 1.78 6.15
C ILE A 91 4.14 1.27 5.96
N LYS A 92 4.49 0.15 6.62
CA LYS A 92 5.79 -0.48 6.45
C LYS A 92 6.02 -0.86 4.99
N TYR A 93 5.04 -1.50 4.34
CA TYR A 93 5.15 -1.84 2.93
C TYR A 93 5.36 -0.61 2.04
N ILE A 94 4.58 0.46 2.24
CA ILE A 94 4.74 1.73 1.50
C ILE A 94 6.17 2.29 1.66
N LYS A 95 6.72 2.28 2.87
CA LYS A 95 8.10 2.73 3.14
C LYS A 95 9.14 1.82 2.49
N ASP A 96 9.02 0.51 2.67
CA ASP A 96 9.98 -0.48 2.17
C ASP A 96 10.03 -0.49 0.63
N GLN A 97 8.92 -0.13 -0.04
CA GLN A 97 8.83 -0.04 -1.50
C GLN A 97 8.99 1.39 -2.02
N LYS A 98 9.19 2.38 -1.14
CA LYS A 98 9.30 3.81 -1.50
C LYS A 98 8.12 4.34 -2.33
N ILE A 99 6.93 3.85 -2.02
CA ILE A 99 5.69 4.28 -2.69
C ILE A 99 5.34 5.68 -2.21
N ASN A 100 5.06 6.59 -3.14
CA ASN A 100 4.60 7.93 -2.83
C ASN A 100 3.08 7.94 -2.66
N LEU A 101 2.61 8.75 -1.73
CA LEU A 101 1.19 9.06 -1.56
C LEU A 101 0.95 10.48 -2.06
N THR A 102 0.01 10.67 -2.98
CA THR A 102 -0.19 11.98 -3.64
C THR A 102 -1.63 12.46 -3.55
N THR A 103 -1.84 13.77 -3.44
CA THR A 103 -3.17 14.39 -3.34
C THR A 103 -3.83 14.66 -4.69
N VAL A 104 -3.00 14.70 -5.75
CA VAL A 104 -3.36 14.90 -7.16
C VAL A 104 -3.11 13.61 -7.95
N HIS A 105 -3.71 13.49 -9.13
CA HIS A 105 -3.48 12.32 -9.99
C HIS A 105 -2.00 12.23 -10.41
N PRO A 106 -1.40 11.04 -10.52
CA PRO A 106 0.01 10.90 -10.90
C PRO A 106 0.39 11.59 -12.23
N ASP A 107 -0.52 11.65 -13.20
CA ASP A 107 -0.32 12.38 -14.48
C ASP A 107 -0.16 13.90 -14.32
N GLU A 108 -0.54 14.45 -13.16
CA GLU A 108 -0.37 15.88 -12.82
C GLU A 108 0.97 16.17 -12.13
N LEU A 109 1.81 15.14 -11.95
CA LEU A 109 3.13 15.26 -11.34
C LEU A 109 4.17 15.51 -12.42
N SER A 110 4.96 16.54 -12.21
CA SER A 110 6.17 16.82 -12.98
C SER A 110 7.40 16.30 -12.26
N TYR A 111 8.52 16.19 -12.96
CA TYR A 111 9.80 15.84 -12.32
C TYR A 111 10.19 16.85 -11.23
N GLU A 112 9.95 18.15 -11.45
CA GLU A 112 10.18 19.22 -10.47
C GLU A 112 9.38 19.03 -9.17
N ASP A 113 8.22 18.37 -9.24
CA ASP A 113 7.41 18.11 -8.06
C ASP A 113 8.12 17.16 -7.08
N TYR A 114 8.92 16.22 -7.57
CA TYR A 114 9.68 15.26 -6.75
C TYR A 114 10.94 15.87 -6.13
N GLU A 115 11.55 16.85 -6.79
CA GLU A 115 12.76 17.53 -6.29
C GLU A 115 12.44 18.57 -5.22
N LYS A 116 11.19 19.05 -5.19
CA LYS A 116 10.74 20.07 -4.25
C LYS A 116 10.55 19.47 -2.86
N GLU A 117 11.41 19.88 -1.93
CA GLU A 117 11.26 19.57 -0.51
C GLU A 117 9.90 20.07 0.01
N ASN A 118 9.21 19.24 0.80
CA ASN A 118 7.90 19.55 1.40
C ASN A 118 6.82 19.95 0.37
N ASN A 119 6.82 19.33 -0.81
CA ASN A 119 5.77 19.57 -1.80
C ASN A 119 4.40 19.07 -1.29
N SER A 120 3.42 19.99 -1.23
CA SER A 120 2.06 19.72 -0.76
C SER A 120 1.28 18.71 -1.60
N LYS A 121 1.75 18.39 -2.81
CA LYS A 121 1.19 17.30 -3.62
C LYS A 121 1.44 15.93 -2.99
N PHE A 122 2.45 15.79 -2.14
CA PHE A 122 2.82 14.54 -1.47
C PHE A 122 2.34 14.51 -0.03
N ILE A 123 1.99 13.31 0.44
CA ILE A 123 1.51 13.05 1.79
C ILE A 123 2.56 12.19 2.48
N GLU A 124 2.93 12.57 3.71
CA GLU A 124 3.77 11.72 4.54
C GLU A 124 2.97 10.47 4.95
N VAL A 125 3.54 9.30 4.67
CA VAL A 125 2.87 8.01 4.95
C VAL A 125 2.43 7.84 6.41
N ASP A 126 3.17 8.41 7.37
CA ASP A 126 2.82 8.30 8.79
C ASP A 126 1.53 9.06 9.15
N GLN A 127 1.05 9.98 8.29
CA GLN A 127 -0.24 10.64 8.46
C GLN A 127 -1.41 9.64 8.40
N LEU A 128 -1.23 8.48 7.77
CA LEU A 128 -2.22 7.39 7.78
C LEU A 128 -2.46 6.82 9.20
N ARG A 129 -1.48 6.92 10.11
CA ARG A 129 -1.64 6.50 11.52
C ARG A 129 -2.58 7.41 12.30
N SER A 130 -2.54 8.71 12.00
CA SER A 130 -3.25 9.75 12.75
C SER A 130 -4.77 9.63 12.62
N VAL A 131 -5.26 9.07 11.51
CA VAL A 131 -6.70 8.86 11.28
C VAL A 131 -7.25 7.66 12.06
N GLY A 132 -6.38 6.71 12.44
CA GLY A 132 -6.72 5.63 13.36
C GLY A 132 -6.80 6.07 14.83
N LYS A 133 -6.06 7.12 15.23
CA LYS A 133 -5.93 7.56 16.63
C LYS A 133 -6.95 8.60 17.11
N ALA A 134 -7.69 9.27 16.22
CA ALA A 134 -8.78 10.19 16.60
C ALA A 134 -9.96 9.51 17.32
N ARG A 135 -9.81 8.25 17.74
CA ARG A 135 -10.84 7.38 18.32
C ARG A 135 -10.60 6.93 19.77
N GLU A 136 -9.49 7.30 20.41
CA GLU A 136 -9.30 6.99 21.84
C GLU A 136 -9.68 8.16 22.78
N THR A 137 -10.13 9.30 22.23
CA THR A 137 -10.38 10.53 23.00
C THR A 137 -11.76 11.13 22.79
N PHE A 138 -12.84 10.34 22.67
CA PHE A 138 -14.22 10.83 22.86
C PHE A 138 -15.15 9.73 23.37
#